data_AF-A0A9J6FQU7-F1
#
_entry.id   AF-A0A9J6FQU7-F1
#
_cell.length_a   1.000
_cell.length_b   1.000
_cell.length_c   1.000
_cell.angle_alpha   90.00
_cell.angle_beta   90.00
_cell.angle_gamma   90.00
#
_symmetry.space_group_name_H-M   'P 1'
#
loop_
_entity.id
_entity.type
_entity.pdbx_description
1 polymer ?
#
loop_
_entity_poly.entity_id
_entity_poly.type
_entity_poly.pdbx_seq_one_letter_code
_entity_poly.pdbx_strand_id
1 'polypeptide(L)'
;MHPISNQERRRARAQALHKQDYSNPQVGYMNAAEHPEREAMAAVVVDSSHRTLAALSFTTQFPTVGEEMGFAHAIISSPKVTTLISDSKWAITNYSSRRVDP
;
A
#
# COMPACT_ATOMS: atom_id res chain seq x y z
N MET A 1 11.59 -4.48 -8.47
CA MET A 1 12.60 -3.75 -7.66
C MET A 1 12.85 -4.60 -6.42
N HIS A 2 14.05 -5.16 -6.23
CA HIS A 2 14.29 -6.09 -5.12
C HIS A 2 14.36 -5.30 -3.78
N PRO A 3 13.64 -5.72 -2.71
CA PRO A 3 13.49 -4.93 -1.49
C PRO A 3 14.79 -4.62 -0.77
N ILE A 4 15.71 -5.58 -0.79
CA ILE A 4 16.93 -5.53 -0.01
C ILE A 4 18.07 -4.82 -0.76
N SER A 5 18.11 -4.89 -2.10
CA SER A 5 19.23 -4.33 -2.89
C SER A 5 19.02 -2.89 -3.36
N ASN A 6 17.80 -2.34 -3.22
CA ASN A 6 17.46 -1.00 -3.71
C ASN A 6 16.85 -0.11 -2.62
N GLN A 7 17.21 -0.33 -1.35
CA GLN A 7 16.59 0.37 -0.21
C GLN A 7 16.69 1.90 -0.32
N GLU A 8 17.85 2.43 -0.75
CA GLU A 8 18.04 3.87 -0.97
C GLU A 8 17.13 4.42 -2.08
N ARG A 9 17.00 3.67 -3.19
CA ARG A 9 16.12 4.07 -4.30
C ARG A 9 14.64 4.00 -3.91
N ARG A 10 14.24 3.01 -3.09
CA ARG A 10 12.89 2.93 -2.52
C ARG A 10 12.62 4.12 -1.61
N ARG A 11 13.56 4.46 -0.73
CA ARG A 11 13.46 5.62 0.17
C ARG A 11 13.37 6.93 -0.60
N ALA A 12 14.23 7.13 -1.60
CA ALA A 12 14.21 8.32 -2.44
C ALA A 12 12.88 8.47 -3.20
N ARG A 13 12.33 7.37 -3.72
CA ARG A 13 11.04 7.36 -4.40
C ARG A 13 9.87 7.65 -3.45
N ALA A 14 9.87 7.03 -2.27
CA ALA A 14 8.87 7.31 -1.24
C ALA A 14 8.93 8.78 -0.78
N GLN A 15 10.12 9.34 -0.61
CA GLN A 15 10.30 10.76 -0.28
C GLN A 15 9.83 11.68 -1.41
N ALA A 16 10.08 11.34 -2.68
CA ALA A 16 9.62 12.12 -3.82
C ALA A 16 8.08 12.12 -3.90
N LEU A 17 7.45 10.95 -3.77
CA LEU A 17 5.99 10.82 -3.75
C LEU A 17 5.39 11.55 -2.53
N HIS A 18 5.99 11.41 -1.36
CA HIS A 18 5.53 12.14 -0.18
C HIS A 18 5.62 13.64 -0.40
N LYS A 19 6.72 14.19 -0.93
CA LYS A 19 6.83 15.64 -1.19
C LYS A 19 5.76 16.19 -2.13
N GLN A 20 5.28 15.39 -3.09
CA GLN A 20 4.23 15.83 -4.03
C GLN A 20 2.87 15.92 -3.35
N ASP A 21 2.56 14.97 -2.46
CA ASP A 21 1.21 14.81 -1.89
C ASP A 21 1.12 15.15 -0.39
N TYR A 22 2.21 15.57 0.26
CA TYR A 22 2.28 15.72 1.73
C TYR A 22 1.21 16.69 2.28
N SER A 23 0.90 17.73 1.51
CA SER A 23 -0.08 18.76 1.88
C SER A 23 -1.52 18.36 1.57
N ASN A 24 -1.74 17.23 0.88
CA ASN A 24 -3.07 16.73 0.57
C ASN A 24 -3.64 15.97 1.79
N PRO A 25 -4.67 16.49 2.48
CA PRO A 25 -5.27 15.81 3.62
C PRO A 25 -6.07 14.55 3.23
N GLN A 26 -6.26 14.31 1.93
CA GLN A 26 -7.00 13.18 1.37
C GLN A 26 -6.08 12.12 0.74
N VAL A 27 -4.79 12.13 1.09
CA VAL A 27 -3.82 11.10 0.66
C VAL A 27 -3.72 9.98 1.69
N GLY A 28 -3.64 8.74 1.19
CA GLY A 28 -3.32 7.56 1.98
C GLY A 28 -2.09 6.85 1.41
N TYR A 29 -1.17 6.43 2.28
CA TYR A 29 -0.01 5.61 1.94
C TYR A 29 -0.29 4.18 2.36
N MET A 30 -0.32 3.26 1.39
CA MET A 30 -0.61 1.86 1.60
C MET A 30 0.64 1.01 1.42
N ASN A 31 0.85 0.08 2.36
CA ASN A 31 1.82 -0.99 2.21
C ASN A 31 1.27 -2.31 2.77
N ALA A 32 1.74 -3.43 2.22
CA ALA A 32 1.49 -4.76 2.77
C ALA A 32 2.81 -5.47 3.07
N ALA A 33 2.80 -6.35 4.06
CA ALA A 33 3.94 -7.15 4.47
C ALA A 33 3.51 -8.54 4.91
N GLU A 34 4.39 -9.51 4.71
CA GLU A 34 4.21 -10.88 5.19
C GLU A 34 4.27 -10.94 6.72
N HIS A 35 3.45 -11.82 7.30
CA HIS A 35 3.53 -12.15 8.71
C HIS A 35 4.72 -13.09 8.93
N PRO A 36 5.60 -12.84 9.93
CA PRO A 36 6.87 -13.57 10.06
C PRO A 36 6.71 -15.07 10.35
N GLU A 37 5.61 -15.46 10.99
CA GLU A 37 5.40 -16.84 11.46
C GLU A 37 4.19 -17.55 10.85
N ARG A 38 3.47 -16.91 9.92
CA ARG A 38 2.19 -17.42 9.40
C ARG A 38 2.08 -17.15 7.91
N GLU A 39 1.34 -18.01 7.22
CA GLU A 39 0.92 -17.82 5.83
C GLU A 39 -0.17 -16.74 5.75
N ALA A 40 0.20 -15.54 6.16
CA ALA A 40 -0.67 -14.40 6.30
C ALA A 40 0.07 -13.14 5.91
N MET A 41 -0.68 -12.12 5.56
CA MET A 41 -0.18 -10.78 5.32
C MET A 41 -0.94 -9.77 6.16
N ALA A 42 -0.27 -8.66 6.45
CA ALA A 42 -0.87 -7.47 7.03
C ALA A 42 -0.76 -6.32 6.03
N ALA A 43 -1.86 -5.59 5.84
CA ALA A 43 -1.90 -4.38 5.03
C ALA A 43 -2.30 -3.19 5.91
N VAL A 44 -1.62 -2.06 5.72
CA VAL A 44 -1.85 -0.84 6.50
C VAL A 44 -1.89 0.36 5.57
N VAL A 45 -2.82 1.26 5.84
CA VAL A 45 -2.96 2.56 5.18
C VAL A 45 -2.80 3.65 6.23
N VAL A 46 -1.92 4.62 5.98
CA VAL A 46 -1.69 5.77 6.87
C VAL A 46 -1.89 7.09 6.14
N ASP A 47 -2.26 8.15 6.86
CA ASP A 47 -2.28 9.52 6.33
C ASP A 47 -0.87 10.15 6.31
N SER A 48 -0.76 11.38 5.80
CA SER A 48 0.50 12.15 5.78
C SER A 48 1.03 12.50 7.18
N SER A 49 0.21 12.37 8.23
CA SER A 49 0.60 12.53 9.64
C SER A 49 0.91 11.19 10.33
N HIS A 50 1.06 10.12 9.55
CA HIS A 50 1.34 8.75 10.00
C HIS A 50 0.24 8.13 10.88
N ARG A 51 -0.98 8.69 10.85
CA ARG A 51 -2.12 8.07 11.56
C ARG A 51 -2.69 6.95 10.71
N THR A 52 -2.95 5.82 11.34
CA THR A 52 -3.60 4.68 10.67
C THR A 52 -5.03 5.04 10.27
N LEU A 53 -5.32 4.91 8.97
CA LEU A 53 -6.64 5.10 8.39
C LEU A 53 -7.39 3.77 8.26
N ALA A 54 -6.67 2.73 7.88
CA ALA A 54 -7.20 1.38 7.70
C ALA A 54 -6.09 0.35 7.93
N ALA A 55 -6.44 -0.82 8.47
CA ALA A 55 -5.51 -1.91 8.67
C ALA A 55 -6.26 -3.24 8.65
N LEU A 56 -5.67 -4.26 8.03
CA LEU A 56 -6.20 -5.62 8.06
C LEU A 56 -5.09 -6.67 8.11
N SER A 57 -5.48 -7.88 8.52
CA SER A 57 -4.65 -9.08 8.42
C SER A 57 -5.49 -10.22 7.84
N PHE A 58 -4.90 -11.03 6.97
CA PHE A 58 -5.60 -12.05 6.20
C PHE A 58 -4.64 -13.15 5.75
N THR A 59 -5.18 -14.33 5.48
CA THR A 59 -4.41 -15.50 5.04
C THR A 59 -4.10 -15.40 3.55
N THR A 60 -2.82 -15.29 3.20
CA THR A 60 -2.29 -15.39 1.84
C THR A 60 -0.77 -15.51 1.91
N GLN A 61 -0.16 -16.10 0.89
CA GLN A 61 1.29 -16.11 0.67
C GLN A 61 1.72 -15.24 -0.50
N PHE A 62 0.78 -14.62 -1.22
CA PHE A 62 1.06 -13.89 -2.45
C PHE A 62 1.15 -12.38 -2.16
N PRO A 63 2.34 -11.76 -2.28
CA PRO A 63 2.52 -10.34 -1.98
C PRO A 63 1.61 -9.42 -2.80
N THR A 64 1.37 -9.75 -4.08
CA THR A 64 0.49 -8.99 -4.97
C THR A 64 -0.94 -8.98 -4.43
N VAL A 65 -1.49 -10.13 -4.03
CA VAL A 65 -2.82 -10.25 -3.39
C VAL A 65 -2.82 -9.46 -2.07
N GLY A 66 -1.70 -9.51 -1.34
CA GLY A 66 -1.42 -8.71 -0.16
C GLY A 66 -1.71 -7.22 -0.33
N GLU A 67 -1.02 -6.62 -1.29
CA GLU A 67 -1.13 -5.20 -1.61
C GLU A 67 -2.50 -4.88 -2.21
N GLU A 68 -3.03 -5.74 -3.06
CA GLU A 68 -4.33 -5.57 -3.68
C GLU A 68 -5.47 -5.51 -2.65
N MET A 69 -5.48 -6.41 -1.68
CA MET A 69 -6.45 -6.37 -0.57
C MET A 69 -6.30 -5.09 0.26
N GLY A 70 -5.08 -4.58 0.44
CA GLY A 70 -4.83 -3.29 1.06
C GLY A 70 -5.51 -2.13 0.34
N PHE A 71 -5.46 -2.10 -1.01
CA PHE A 71 -6.15 -1.10 -1.82
C PHE A 71 -7.67 -1.19 -1.67
N ALA A 72 -8.26 -2.38 -1.81
CA ALA A 72 -9.71 -2.58 -1.63
C ALA A 72 -10.17 -2.08 -0.25
N HIS A 73 -9.46 -2.49 0.80
CA HIS A 73 -9.83 -2.12 2.16
C HIS A 73 -9.72 -0.62 2.41
N ALA A 74 -8.71 0.05 1.83
CA ALA A 74 -8.56 1.49 1.88
C ALA A 74 -9.76 2.21 1.24
N ILE A 75 -10.15 1.78 0.03
CA ILE A 75 -11.27 2.36 -0.72
C ILE A 75 -12.58 2.24 0.07
N ILE A 76 -12.80 1.09 0.71
CA ILE A 76 -14.03 0.81 1.48
C ILE A 76 -14.03 1.55 2.82
N SER A 77 -12.91 1.53 3.54
CA SER A 77 -12.86 1.95 4.95
C SER A 77 -12.46 3.40 5.14
N SER A 78 -11.92 4.06 4.11
CA SER A 78 -11.43 5.43 4.16
C SER A 78 -12.00 6.27 3.02
N PRO A 79 -13.32 6.55 3.00
CA PRO A 79 -14.00 7.25 1.90
C PRO A 79 -13.53 8.69 1.67
N LYS A 80 -12.81 9.27 2.63
CA LYS A 80 -12.19 10.61 2.52
C LYS A 80 -10.86 10.59 1.77
N VAL A 81 -10.26 9.41 1.56
CA VAL A 81 -9.02 9.26 0.80
C VAL A 81 -9.35 9.25 -0.68
N THR A 82 -8.83 10.20 -1.43
CA THR A 82 -9.01 10.31 -2.89
C THR A 82 -7.76 9.90 -3.66
N THR A 83 -6.60 9.87 -2.99
CA THR A 83 -5.33 9.47 -3.58
C THR A 83 -4.68 8.40 -2.71
N LEU A 84 -4.45 7.21 -3.28
CA LEU A 84 -3.70 6.13 -2.62
C LEU A 84 -2.33 5.97 -3.26
N ILE A 85 -1.30 5.98 -2.43
CA ILE A 85 0.10 5.83 -2.83
C ILE A 85 0.59 4.48 -2.35
N SER A 86 1.21 3.72 -3.26
CA SER A 86 1.91 2.48 -2.97
C SER A 86 3.23 2.45 -3.74
N ASP A 87 4.22 1.71 -3.25
CA ASP A 87 5.46 1.46 -3.97
C ASP A 87 5.39 0.22 -4.89
N SER A 88 4.26 -0.49 -4.89
CA SER A 88 4.00 -1.60 -5.79
C SER A 88 3.44 -1.17 -7.14
N LYS A 89 4.28 -1.28 -8.16
CA LYS A 89 3.86 -1.07 -9.54
C LYS A 89 2.78 -2.09 -9.97
N TRP A 90 2.89 -3.34 -9.51
CA TRP A 90 1.96 -4.40 -9.92
C TRP A 90 0.56 -4.15 -9.36
N ALA A 91 0.44 -3.94 -8.05
CA ALA A 91 -0.85 -3.68 -7.43
C ALA A 91 -1.54 -2.44 -8.02
N ILE A 92 -0.80 -1.34 -8.25
CA ILE A 92 -1.34 -0.14 -8.92
C ILE A 92 -1.83 -0.45 -10.34
N THR A 93 -1.04 -1.19 -11.12
CA THR A 93 -1.40 -1.55 -12.51
C THR A 93 -2.64 -2.45 -12.55
N ASN A 94 -2.70 -3.42 -11.66
CA ASN A 94 -3.80 -4.38 -11.54
C ASN A 94 -5.11 -3.68 -11.13
N TYR A 95 -5.08 -2.85 -10.09
CA TYR A 95 -6.25 -2.05 -9.68
C TYR A 95 -6.73 -1.09 -10.76
N SER A 96 -5.81 -0.33 -11.37
CA SER A 96 -6.17 0.62 -12.43
C SER A 96 -6.73 -0.08 -13.68
N SER A 97 -6.32 -1.32 -13.93
CA SER A 97 -6.79 -2.14 -15.06
C SER A 97 -8.01 -3.01 -14.74
N ARG A 98 -8.54 -2.95 -13.50
CA ARG A 98 -9.61 -3.84 -13.00
C ARG A 98 -9.28 -5.34 -13.11
N ARG A 99 -8.00 -5.69 -12.96
CA ARG A 99 -7.49 -7.06 -12.97
C ARG A 99 -6.90 -7.34 -11.59
N VAL A 100 -7.78 -7.59 -10.63
CA VAL A 100 -7.38 -8.00 -9.28
C VAL A 100 -7.15 -9.50 -9.31
N ASP A 101 -5.99 -9.93 -8.81
CA ASP A 101 -5.67 -11.36 -8.69
C ASP A 101 -6.58 -11.99 -7.61
N PRO A 102 -7.15 -13.19 -7.88
CA PRO A 102 -8.09 -13.84 -6.99
C PRO A 102 -7.46 -14.38 -5.69
#